data_AF-A0A013WP80-F1
#
_entry.id   AF-A0A013WP80-F1
#
_cell.length_a   1.000
_cell.length_b   1.000
_cell.length_c   1.000
_cell.angle_alpha   90.00
_cell.angle_beta   90.00
_cell.angle_gamma   90.00
#
_symmetry.space_group_name_H-M   'P 1'
#
loop_
_entity.id
_entity.type
_entity.pdbx_description
1 polymer ?
#
loop_
_entity_poly.entity_id
_entity_poly.type
_entity_poly.pdbx_seq_one_letter_code
_entity_poly.pdbx_strand_id
1 'polypeptide(L)'
;MWVNGQIAGTTWFPPYRVDISKLTKAGANQIEVKVANLWVNRLIGDQHLTHKKISFTAAPTYQPHAPLRPSGLIGPVTIFSEP
;
A
#
# COMPACT_ATOMS: atom_id res chain seq x y z
N MET A 1 7.20 -6.32 -2.64
CA MET A 1 8.01 -5.53 -3.58
C MET A 1 8.74 -6.48 -4.49
N TRP A 2 8.80 -6.16 -5.78
CA TRP A 2 9.46 -6.97 -6.79
C TRP A 2 10.46 -6.12 -7.55
N VAL A 3 11.56 -6.74 -7.95
CA VAL A 3 12.61 -6.16 -8.79
C VAL A 3 12.84 -7.11 -9.95
N ASN A 4 12.65 -6.63 -11.18
CA ASN A 4 12.80 -7.41 -12.40
C ASN A 4 11.98 -8.73 -12.36
N GLY A 5 10.76 -8.66 -11.83
CA GLY A 5 9.84 -9.80 -11.67
C GLY A 5 10.13 -10.72 -10.47
N GLN A 6 11.24 -10.53 -9.75
CA GLN A 6 11.62 -11.35 -8.60
C GLN A 6 11.18 -10.69 -7.28
N ILE A 7 10.74 -11.50 -6.31
CA ILE A 7 10.34 -11.00 -4.99
C ILE A 7 11.58 -10.47 -4.25
N ALA A 8 11.59 -9.18 -3.94
CA ALA A 8 12.61 -8.53 -3.12
C ALA A 8 12.28 -8.58 -1.62
N GLY A 9 10.99 -8.58 -1.28
CA GLY A 9 10.52 -8.65 0.10
C GLY A 9 9.32 -7.75 0.39
N THR A 10 8.92 -7.71 1.65
CA THR A 10 7.76 -6.95 2.15
C THR A 10 8.16 -6.24 3.45
N THR A 11 7.77 -4.98 3.60
CA THR A 11 7.87 -4.21 4.84
C THR A 11 6.47 -3.80 5.30
N TRP A 12 6.24 -3.83 6.60
CA TRP A 12 4.93 -3.54 7.21
C TRP A 12 5.02 -2.57 8.40
N PHE A 13 6.23 -2.26 8.87
CA PHE A 13 6.49 -1.34 9.98
C PHE A 13 7.77 -0.52 9.72
N PRO A 14 7.89 0.70 10.26
CA PRO A 14 9.11 1.50 10.09
C PRO A 14 10.39 0.80 10.58
N PRO A 15 11.52 1.05 9.92
CA PRO A 15 11.67 1.84 8.69
C PRO A 15 11.14 1.07 7.47
N TYR A 16 10.34 1.73 6.63
CA TYR A 16 9.75 1.14 5.41
C TYR A 16 10.79 0.99 4.30
N ARG A 17 11.69 0.01 4.44
CA ARG A 17 12.83 -0.25 3.54
C ARG A 17 12.88 -1.73 3.17
N VAL A 18 13.39 -2.03 1.98
CA VAL A 18 13.64 -3.38 1.50
C VAL A 18 14.96 -3.37 0.73
N ASP A 19 15.87 -4.29 1.05
CA ASP A 19 17.12 -4.46 0.32
C ASP A 19 16.86 -5.05 -1.07
N ILE A 20 17.44 -4.42 -2.09
CA ILE A 20 17.32 -4.83 -3.50
C ILE A 20 18.67 -5.16 -4.15
N SER A 21 19.77 -5.07 -3.41
CA SER A 21 21.15 -5.16 -3.90
C SER A 21 21.39 -6.40 -4.77
N LYS A 22 20.83 -7.55 -4.38
CA LYS A 22 21.00 -8.83 -5.08
C LYS A 22 20.15 -8.99 -6.34
N LEU A 23 19.18 -8.11 -6.57
CA LEU A 23 18.19 -8.23 -7.65
C LEU A 23 18.32 -7.14 -8.71
N THR A 24 19.05 -6.07 -8.41
CA THR A 24 19.34 -4.99 -9.35
C THR A 24 20.42 -5.39 -10.35
N LYS A 25 20.30 -4.85 -11.57
CA LYS A 25 21.31 -4.96 -12.63
C LYS A 25 21.77 -3.58 -13.10
N ALA A 26 22.90 -3.52 -13.79
CA ALA A 26 23.35 -2.30 -14.44
C ALA A 26 22.31 -1.83 -15.49
N GLY A 27 22.06 -0.53 -15.52
CA GLY A 27 21.05 0.08 -16.41
C GLY A 27 19.64 0.01 -15.86
N ALA A 28 18.67 -0.25 -16.74
CA ALA A 28 17.25 -0.18 -16.40
C ALA A 28 16.80 -1.36 -15.52
N ASN A 29 16.03 -1.04 -14.48
CA ASN A 29 15.41 -2.00 -13.57
C ASN A 29 13.91 -1.73 -13.52
N GLN A 30 13.11 -2.79 -13.49
CA GLN A 30 11.67 -2.69 -13.25
C GLN A 30 11.38 -2.91 -11.77
N ILE A 31 10.68 -1.97 -11.13
CA ILE A 31 10.27 -2.06 -9.73
C ILE A 31 8.75 -2.13 -9.67
N GLU A 32 8.21 -3.12 -8.96
CA GLU A 32 6.78 -3.23 -8.68
C GLU A 32 6.53 -3.23 -7.17
N VAL A 33 5.59 -2.39 -6.74
CA VAL A 33 5.20 -2.26 -5.34
C VAL A 33 3.71 -2.51 -5.23
N LYS A 34 3.33 -3.60 -4.55
CA LYS A 34 1.95 -3.82 -4.12
C LYS A 34 1.77 -3.26 -2.72
N VAL A 35 0.84 -2.33 -2.56
CA VAL A 35 0.53 -1.68 -1.28
C VAL A 35 -0.83 -2.17 -0.80
N ALA A 36 -0.90 -2.54 0.48
CA ALA A 36 -2.15 -2.83 1.16
C ALA A 36 -2.49 -1.70 2.14
N ASN A 37 -3.77 -1.39 2.26
CA ASN A 37 -4.32 -0.48 3.26
C ASN A 37 -5.37 -1.22 4.11
N LEU A 38 -5.96 -0.51 5.07
CA LEU A 38 -7.04 -1.03 5.90
C LEU A 38 -8.40 -0.81 5.22
N TRP A 39 -9.40 -1.61 5.59
CA TRP A 39 -10.78 -1.51 5.10
C TRP A 39 -11.50 -0.20 5.42
N VAL A 40 -10.94 0.64 6.30
CA VAL A 40 -11.59 1.84 6.86
C VAL A 40 -12.21 2.74 5.79
N ASN A 41 -11.43 3.11 4.77
CA ASN A 41 -11.93 4.03 3.73
C ASN A 41 -13.06 3.41 2.90
N ARG A 42 -13.02 2.09 2.66
CA ARG A 42 -14.08 1.39 1.94
C ARG A 42 -15.36 1.27 2.79
N LEU A 43 -15.21 0.99 4.08
CA LEU A 43 -16.34 0.90 5.01
C LEU A 43 -17.05 2.25 5.20
N ILE A 44 -16.30 3.36 5.23
CA ILE A 44 -16.85 4.72 5.22
C ILE A 44 -17.58 4.98 3.89
N GLY A 45 -16.91 4.69 2.77
CA GLY A 45 -17.47 4.86 1.43
C GLY A 45 -18.79 4.10 1.20
N ASP A 46 -18.90 2.89 1.77
CA ASP A 46 -20.10 2.06 1.71
C ASP A 46 -21.30 2.61 2.48
N GLN A 47 -21.14 3.63 3.33
CA GLN A 47 -22.27 4.31 3.97
C GLN A 47 -22.95 5.32 3.05
N HIS A 48 -22.34 5.68 1.92
CA HIS A 48 -22.95 6.59 0.95
C HIS A 48 -23.81 5.82 -0.05
N LEU A 49 -25.10 6.17 -0.15
CA LEU A 49 -26.08 5.52 -1.03
C LEU A 49 -25.82 5.78 -2.53
N THR A 50 -24.85 6.62 -2.86
CA THR A 50 -24.51 6.99 -4.24
C THR A 50 -23.73 5.91 -4.98
N HIS A 51 -23.25 4.87 -4.29
CA HIS A 51 -22.41 3.83 -4.88
C HIS A 51 -22.85 2.43 -4.45
N LYS A 52 -22.58 1.45 -5.31
CA LYS A 52 -22.77 0.03 -4.96
C LYS A 52 -21.86 -0.33 -3.79
N LYS A 53 -22.47 -0.82 -2.72
CA LYS A 53 -21.78 -1.34 -1.54
C LYS A 53 -20.87 -2.52 -1.90
N ILE A 54 -19.65 -2.52 -1.37
CA ILE A 54 -18.64 -3.57 -1.63
C ILE A 54 -18.48 -4.51 -0.43
N SER A 55 -18.49 -3.99 0.79
CA SER A 55 -18.24 -4.76 2.01
C SER A 55 -19.52 -5.21 2.72
N PHE A 56 -19.39 -6.18 3.62
CA PHE A 56 -20.43 -6.59 4.56
C PHE A 56 -19.84 -6.74 5.96
N THR A 57 -20.55 -6.25 6.99
CA THR A 57 -20.17 -6.36 8.40
C THR A 57 -21.41 -6.70 9.22
N ALA A 58 -21.26 -7.53 10.26
CA ALA A 58 -22.38 -7.98 11.09
C ALA A 58 -22.98 -6.85 11.96
N ALA A 59 -22.17 -5.82 12.28
CA ALA A 59 -22.60 -4.63 12.99
C ALA A 59 -22.13 -3.36 12.24
N PRO A 60 -22.77 -2.20 12.47
CA PRO A 60 -22.30 -0.91 11.95
C PRO A 60 -20.86 -0.63 12.41
N THR A 61 -20.03 -0.08 11.51
CA THR A 61 -18.60 0.15 11.77
C THR A 61 -18.20 1.63 11.78
N TYR A 62 -18.53 2.38 10.72
CA TYR A 62 -18.14 3.78 10.56
C TYR A 62 -19.33 4.65 10.13
N GLN A 63 -19.26 5.95 10.45
CA GLN A 63 -20.19 6.97 9.98
C GLN A 63 -19.76 7.50 8.59
N PRO A 64 -20.70 7.98 7.74
CA PRO A 64 -20.37 8.52 6.41
C PRO A 64 -19.39 9.71 6.44
N HIS A 65 -19.41 10.51 7.51
CA HIS A 65 -18.55 11.70 7.64
C HIS A 65 -17.24 11.42 8.41
N ALA A 66 -16.92 10.15 8.71
CA ALA A 66 -15.68 9.82 9.40
C ALA A 66 -14.46 10.19 8.52
N PRO A 67 -13.36 10.69 9.12
CA PRO A 67 -12.19 11.08 8.35
C PRO A 67 -11.56 9.88 7.65
N LEU A 68 -11.22 10.05 6.37
CA LEU A 68 -10.48 9.05 5.61
C LEU A 68 -9.04 8.95 6.12
N ARG A 69 -8.49 7.73 6.02
CA ARG A 69 -7.08 7.48 6.32
C ARG A 69 -6.23 7.67 5.07
N PRO A 70 -5.00 8.22 5.20
CA PRO A 70 -4.02 8.19 4.12
C PRO A 70 -3.81 6.75 3.63
N SER A 71 -3.66 6.57 2.31
CA SER A 71 -3.62 5.26 1.69
C SER A 71 -2.74 5.29 0.44
N GLY A 72 -1.95 4.23 0.25
CA GLY A 72 -1.08 4.06 -0.91
C GLY A 72 0.39 4.31 -0.61
N LEU A 73 1.20 4.43 -1.66
CA LEU A 73 2.63 4.73 -1.58
C LEU A 73 2.81 6.27 -1.55
N ILE A 74 2.75 6.85 -0.35
CA ILE A 74 2.72 8.32 -0.17
C ILE A 74 4.05 8.98 -0.54
N GLY A 75 5.17 8.34 -0.20
CA GLY A 75 6.50 8.79 -0.60
C GLY A 75 7.06 9.97 0.19
N PRO A 76 8.20 10.55 -0.25
CA PRO A 76 8.93 10.20 -1.47
C PRO A 76 9.54 8.78 -1.44
N VAL A 77 9.72 8.18 -2.62
CA VAL A 77 10.43 6.90 -2.77
C VAL A 77 11.88 7.20 -3.13
N THR A 78 12.81 6.74 -2.30
CA THR A 78 14.25 6.99 -2.48
C THR A 78 15.02 5.68 -2.56
N ILE A 79 16.07 5.68 -3.37
CA ILE A 79 17.09 4.63 -3.39
C ILE A 79 18.35 5.24 -2.79
N PHE A 80 18.99 4.52 -1.86
CA PHE A 80 20.25 4.90 -1.27
C PHE A 80 21.13 3.67 -1.10
N SER A 81 22.44 3.88 -1.01
CA SER A 81 23.42 2.84 -0.71
C SER A 81 23.92 3.02 0.72
N GLU A 82 24.02 1.93 1.48
CA GLU A 82 24.73 1.88 2.76
C GLU A 82 26.09 1.17 2.54
N PRO A 83 27.15 1.52 3.31
CA PRO A 83 28.47 0.89 3.21
C PRO A 83 28.48 -0.62 3.50
#